data_AF-A0A0F9Q5H2-F1
#
_entry.id   AF-A0A0F9Q5H2-F1
#
_cell.length_a   1.000
_cell.length_b   1.000
_cell.length_c   1.000
_cell.angle_alpha   90.00
_cell.angle_beta   90.00
_cell.angle_gamma   90.00
#
_symmetry.space_group_name_H-M   'P 1'
#
loop_
_entity.id
_entity.type
_entity.pdbx_description
1 polymer ?
#
loop_
_entity_poly.entity_id
_entity_poly.type
_entity_poly.pdbx_seq_one_letter_code
_entity_poly.pdbx_strand_id
1 'polypeptide(L)' 'MVEAIDLHKKNGQWMATYVNAPFDHPVRRAFGTDTLPTAFKATVLEGTVRAAILARNPGADVRIRKPTPQLR' A
#
# COMPACT_ATOMS: atom_id res chain seq x y z
N MET A 1 6.52 16.53 2.05
CA MET A 1 5.36 15.62 2.12
C MET A 1 5.79 14.40 2.91
N VAL A 2 4.93 13.88 3.80
CA VAL A 2 5.23 12.66 4.57
C VAL A 2 4.98 11.45 3.66
N GLU A 3 5.89 10.47 3.71
CA GLU A 3 5.74 9.20 3.02
C GLU A 3 4.50 8.46 3.54
N ALA A 4 3.71 7.87 2.64
CA ALA A 4 2.50 7.15 2.97
C ALA A 4 2.45 5.80 2.28
N ILE A 5 1.66 4.88 2.83
CA ILE A 5 1.40 3.56 2.23
C ILE A 5 -0.07 3.49 1.84
N ASP A 6 -0.33 3.51 0.54
CA ASP A 6 -1.67 3.32 -0.03
C ASP A 6 -1.94 1.81 -0.20
N LEU A 7 -2.94 1.30 0.50
CA LEU A 7 -3.45 -0.06 0.36
C LEU A 7 -4.58 -0.12 -0.66
N HIS A 8 -4.52 -1.07 -1.59
CA HIS A 8 -5.58 -1.30 -2.58
C HIS A 8 -5.65 -2.76 -3.00
N LYS A 9 -6.72 -3.16 -3.68
CA LYS A 9 -6.90 -4.54 -4.16
C LYS A 9 -6.54 -4.62 -5.64
N LYS A 10 -5.77 -5.64 -6.03
CA LYS A 10 -5.46 -5.96 -7.44
C LYS A 10 -5.28 -7.47 -7.57
N ASN A 11 -5.82 -8.06 -8.63
CA ASN A 11 -5.66 -9.49 -8.94
C ASN A 11 -5.98 -10.45 -7.76
N GLY A 12 -7.03 -10.15 -6.99
CA GLY A 12 -7.43 -10.98 -5.83
C GLY A 12 -6.54 -10.83 -4.59
N GLN A 13 -5.61 -9.88 -4.57
CA GLN A 13 -4.69 -9.62 -3.46
C GLN A 13 -4.73 -8.17 -3.00
N TRP A 14 -4.37 -7.94 -1.73
CA TRP A 14 -4.05 -6.60 -1.25
C TRP A 14 -2.63 -6.21 -1.67
N MET A 15 -2.50 -4.99 -2.17
CA MET A 15 -1.26 -4.37 -2.60
C MET A 15 -0.95 -3.18 -1.70
N ALA A 16 0.32 -2.90 -1.48
CA ALA A 16 0.81 -1.71 -0.79
C ALA A 16 1.64 -0.87 -1.77
N THR A 17 1.27 0.39 -1.94
CA THR A 17 2.02 1.36 -2.76
C THR A 17 2.66 2.41 -1.85
N TYR A 18 3.97 2.56 -1.93
CA TYR A 18 4.70 3.64 -1.24
C TYR A 18 4.51 4.95 -2.02
N VAL A 19 3.88 5.94 -1.39
CA VAL A 19 3.50 7.24 -1.97
C VAL A 19 4.33 8.34 -1.34
N ASN A 20 4.75 9.32 -2.14
CA ASN A 20 5.68 10.38 -1.75
C ASN A 20 7.04 9.86 -1.24
N ALA A 21 7.35 8.59 -1.53
CA ALA A 21 8.65 8.01 -1.25
C ALA A 21 9.73 8.69 -2.13
N PRO A 22 10.95 8.90 -1.60
CA PRO A 22 12.04 9.49 -2.36
C PRO A 22 12.42 8.62 -3.57
N PHE A 23 13.05 9.20 -4.58
CA PHE A 23 13.39 8.49 -5.81
C PHE A 23 14.23 7.23 -5.56
N ASP A 24 15.11 7.26 -4.56
CA ASP A 24 16.04 6.20 -4.21
C ASP A 24 15.51 5.25 -3.11
N HIS A 25 14.19 5.27 -2.86
CA HIS A 25 13.51 4.47 -1.84
C HIS A 25 13.91 2.98 -1.92
N PRO A 26 14.19 2.31 -0.77
CA PRO A 26 14.71 0.94 -0.75
C PRO A 26 13.88 -0.07 -1.53
N VAL A 27 12.55 0.04 -1.46
CA VAL A 27 11.64 -0.86 -2.21
C VAL A 27 11.78 -0.67 -3.71
N ARG A 28 11.84 0.57 -4.19
CA ARG A 28 12.03 0.84 -5.61
C ARG A 28 13.40 0.35 -6.09
N ARG A 29 14.45 0.56 -5.29
CA ARG A 29 15.81 0.08 -5.58
C ARG A 29 15.87 -1.45 -5.68
N ALA A 30 15.18 -2.16 -4.78
CA ALA A 30 15.21 -3.61 -4.73
C ALA A 30 14.29 -4.28 -5.78
N PHE A 31 13.15 -3.67 -6.11
CA PHE A 31 12.09 -4.33 -6.89
C PHE A 31 11.70 -3.60 -8.18
N GLY A 32 12.26 -2.42 -8.47
CA GLY A 32 11.92 -1.63 -9.66
C GLY A 32 10.50 -1.05 -9.66
N THR A 33 9.83 -1.03 -8.50
CA THR A 33 8.43 -0.61 -8.34
C THR A 33 8.20 -0.03 -6.94
N ASP A 34 7.19 0.83 -6.79
CA ASP A 34 6.71 1.27 -5.47
C ASP A 34 5.53 0.44 -4.97
N THR A 35 5.06 -0.52 -5.77
CA THR A 35 3.89 -1.33 -5.43
C THR A 35 4.28 -2.78 -5.24
N LEU A 36 4.04 -3.31 -4.05
CA LEU A 36 4.28 -4.71 -3.71
C LEU A 36 2.99 -5.42 -3.27
N PRO A 37 2.86 -6.73 -3.55
CA PRO A 37 1.80 -7.52 -2.96
C PRO A 37 2.01 -7.65 -1.44
N THR A 38 0.91 -7.61 -0.69
CA THR A 38 0.90 -7.98 0.73
C THR A 38 0.65 -9.47 0.89
N ALA A 39 0.84 -10.02 2.10
CA ALA A 39 0.50 -11.41 2.40
C ALA A 39 -1.03 -11.68 2.42
N PHE A 40 -1.87 -10.64 2.31
CA PHE A 40 -3.31 -10.76 2.49
C PHE A 40 -4.03 -10.91 1.15
N LYS A 41 -4.92 -11.91 1.07
CA LYS A 41 -5.91 -12.02 -0.01
C LYS A 41 -6.91 -10.87 0.06
N ALA A 42 -7.46 -10.45 -1.08
CA ALA A 42 -8.41 -9.33 -1.18
C ALA A 42 -9.71 -9.50 -0.36
N THR A 43 -10.00 -10.72 0.09
CA THR A 43 -11.14 -11.06 0.96
C THR A 43 -10.92 -10.67 2.42
N VAL A 44 -9.67 -10.44 2.85
CA VAL A 44 -9.37 -10.00 4.21
C VAL A 44 -9.87 -8.56 4.40
N LEU A 45 -10.52 -8.31 5.54
CA LEU A 45 -11.11 -7.02 5.87
C LEU A 45 -10.06 -5.90 5.91
N GLU A 46 -10.44 -4.72 5.42
CA GLU A 46 -9.54 -3.57 5.27
C GLU A 46 -8.91 -3.16 6.60
N GLY A 47 -9.72 -3.13 7.68
CA GLY A 47 -9.25 -2.79 9.02
C GLY A 47 -8.16 -3.74 9.54
N THR A 48 -8.27 -5.04 9.26
CA THR A 48 -7.28 -6.05 9.65
C THR A 48 -5.98 -5.86 8.88
N VAL A 49 -6.06 -5.66 7.56
CA VAL A 49 -4.87 -5.44 6.73
C VAL A 49 -4.17 -4.14 7.14
N ARG A 50 -4.92 -3.05 7.30
CA ARG A 50 -4.38 -1.77 7.73
C ARG A 50 -3.67 -1.86 9.09
N ALA A 51 -4.31 -2.51 10.07
CA ALA A 51 -3.71 -2.71 11.39
C ALA A 51 -2.41 -3.52 11.31
N ALA A 52 -2.38 -4.59 10.52
CA ALA A 52 -1.19 -5.43 10.37
C ALA A 52 -0.03 -4.70 9.68
N ILE A 53 -0.32 -3.90 8.64
CA ILE A 53 0.70 -3.10 7.95
C ILE A 53 1.23 -2.00 8.87
N LEU A 54 0.35 -1.31 9.61
CA LEU A 54 0.76 -0.28 10.58
C LEU A 54 1.61 -0.86 11.71
N ALA A 55 1.27 -2.05 12.23
CA ALA A 55 2.05 -2.71 13.27
C ALA A 55 3.47 -3.05 12.82
N ARG A 56 3.69 -3.32 11.53
CA ARG A 56 5.02 -3.57 10.95
C ARG A 56 5.76 -2.31 10.54
N ASN A 57 5.04 -1.20 10.38
CA ASN A 57 5.59 0.09 9.95
C ASN A 57 5.10 1.18 10.92
N PRO A 58 5.55 1.16 12.19
CA PRO A 58 5.11 2.11 13.19
C PRO A 58 5.46 3.54 12.77
N GLY A 59 4.48 4.45 12.83
CA GLY A 59 4.64 5.85 12.41
C GLY A 59 4.40 6.12 10.92
N ALA A 60 4.20 5.10 10.09
CA ALA A 60 3.81 5.28 8.69
C ALA A 60 2.35 5.74 8.57
N ASP A 61 2.07 6.64 7.63
CA ASP A 61 0.70 7.01 7.27
C ASP A 61 0.11 5.95 6.32
N VAL A 62 -0.67 5.02 6.88
CA VAL A 62 -1.30 3.93 6.11
C VAL A 62 -2.74 4.29 5.75
N ARG A 63 -3.04 4.30 4.46
CA ARG A 63 -4.32 4.73 3.88
C ARG A 63 -4.93 3.61 3.05
N ILE A 64 -6.26 3.58 2.95
CA ILE A 64 -6.94 2.73 1.97
C ILE A 64 -7.23 3.62 0.75
N ARG A 65 -6.67 3.27 -0.40
CA ARG A 65 -6.95 3.98 -1.66
C ARG A 65 -8.38 3.68 -2.07
N LYS A 66 -9.23 4.71 -2.05
CA LYS A 66 -10.56 4.61 -2.66
C LYS A 66 -10.39 4.46 -4.17
N PRO A 67 -11.18 3.60 -4.84
CA PRO A 67 -11.16 3.55 -6.29
C PRO A 67 -11.48 4.94 -6.83
N THR A 68 -10.59 5.49 -7.66
CA THR A 68 -10.87 6.73 -8.38
C THR A 68 -12.12 6.47 -9.22
N PRO A 69 -13.22 7.22 -9.05
CA PRO A 69 -14.36 7.10 -9.95
C PRO A 69 -13.84 7.35 -11.37
N GLN A 70 -13.98 6.37 -12.26
CA GLN A 70 -13.76 6.63 -13.68
C GLN A 70 -14.93 7.53 -14.10
N LEU A 71 -14.65 8.82 -14.28
CA LEU A 71 -15.55 9.73 -14.98
C LEU A 71 -15.79 9.11 -16.37
N ARG A 72 -17.02 8.64 -16.59
CA ARG A 72 -17.50 8.21 -17.90
C ARG A 72 -17.83 9.43 -18.75
#